data_AF-A0A535ILE1-F1
#
_entry.id   AF-A0A535ILE1-F1
#
_cell.length_a   1.000
_cell.length_b   1.000
_cell.length_c   1.000
_cell.angle_alpha   90.00
_cell.angle_beta   90.00
_cell.angle_gamma   90.00
#
_symmetry.space_group_name_H-M   'P 1'
#
loop_
_entity.id
_entity.type
_entity.pdbx_description
1 polymer ?
#
loop_
_entity_poly.entity_id
_entity_poly.type
_entity_poly.pdbx_seq_one_letter_code
_entity_poly.pdbx_strand_id
1 'polypeptide(L)'
;MSFITSRSYEIDYKPSDDEYHMWRRKLWPYVEVDRNQLLYFYETPTQCLVWKTRITEVERFEYNSKSEARRGLKNFFGYDHEFDSPYFRNAPKQGYCLAYKVEVLGKRLNLEKRPAFRMPRLGWDWIDEKRLRKWFRTYRP
;
A
#
# COMPACT_ATOMS: atom_id res chain seq x y z
N MET A 1 -3.68 12.68 7.61
CA MET A 1 -3.07 12.71 6.26
C MET A 1 -3.54 11.48 5.47
N SER A 2 -3.42 11.50 4.15
CA SER A 2 -3.87 10.39 3.31
C SER A 2 -2.84 10.08 2.23
N PHE A 3 -2.78 8.80 1.86
CA PHE A 3 -1.81 8.28 0.90
C PHE A 3 -2.53 7.53 -0.21
N ILE A 4 -1.87 7.42 -1.35
CA ILE A 4 -2.23 6.50 -2.41
C ILE A 4 -1.08 5.49 -2.50
N THR A 5 -1.41 4.21 -2.59
CA THR A 5 -0.45 3.15 -2.93
C THR A 5 -0.91 2.43 -4.19
N SER A 6 0.02 2.13 -5.09
CA SER A 6 -0.27 1.48 -6.36
C SER A 6 -0.10 -0.04 -6.27
N ARG A 7 -0.99 -0.76 -6.93
CA ARG A 7 -0.85 -2.18 -7.25
C ARG A 7 -0.68 -2.36 -8.76
N SER A 8 0.14 -3.34 -9.12
CA SER A 8 0.36 -3.74 -10.52
C SER A 8 -0.65 -4.78 -11.00
N TYR A 9 -1.64 -5.12 -10.18
CA TYR A 9 -2.68 -6.11 -10.42
C TYR A 9 -4.04 -5.56 -9.97
N GLU A 10 -5.11 -6.14 -10.50
CA GLU A 10 -6.48 -5.83 -10.10
C GLU A 10 -6.79 -6.44 -8.74
N ILE A 11 -7.44 -5.68 -7.87
CA ILE A 11 -7.80 -6.10 -6.52
C ILE A 11 -9.26 -6.56 -6.58
N ASP A 12 -9.47 -7.77 -7.10
CA ASP A 12 -10.81 -8.32 -7.39
C ASP A 12 -11.67 -8.58 -6.15
N TYR A 13 -11.04 -8.60 -4.98
CA TYR A 13 -11.67 -8.85 -3.69
C TYR A 13 -11.42 -7.67 -2.74
N LYS A 14 -12.14 -7.64 -1.61
CA LYS A 14 -11.80 -6.74 -0.51
C LYS A 14 -10.32 -6.98 -0.18
N PRO A 15 -9.42 -5.98 -0.31
CA PRO A 15 -7.98 -6.19 -0.17
C PRO A 15 -7.72 -6.93 1.14
N SER A 16 -6.82 -7.92 1.09
CA SER A 16 -6.36 -8.59 2.30
C SER A 16 -5.91 -7.55 3.30
N ASP A 17 -6.23 -7.78 4.56
CA ASP A 17 -6.02 -6.82 5.64
C ASP A 17 -4.52 -6.52 5.85
N ASP A 18 -3.61 -7.24 5.20
CA ASP A 18 -2.16 -7.25 5.45
C ASP A 18 -1.34 -6.88 4.21
N GLU A 19 -0.41 -5.94 4.36
CA GLU A 19 0.40 -5.41 3.26
C GLU A 19 1.82 -5.07 3.71
N TYR A 20 2.81 -5.24 2.82
CA TYR A 20 4.20 -4.90 3.15
C TYR A 20 5.05 -4.45 1.97
N HIS A 21 6.06 -3.63 2.30
CA HIS A 21 7.06 -3.11 1.37
C HIS A 21 8.47 -3.40 1.86
N MET A 22 9.36 -3.81 0.96
CA MET A 22 10.75 -4.15 1.27
C MET A 22 11.70 -3.38 0.38
N TRP A 23 12.59 -2.59 0.99
CA TRP A 23 13.53 -1.73 0.27
C TRP A 23 14.95 -1.86 0.81
N ARG A 24 15.94 -1.66 -0.06
CA ARG A 24 17.36 -1.72 0.33
C ARG A 24 17.77 -0.53 1.21
N ARG A 25 17.09 0.61 1.09
CA ARG A 25 17.28 1.84 1.86
C ARG A 25 15.92 2.32 2.35
N LYS A 26 15.86 3.16 3.39
CA LYS A 26 14.62 3.83 3.80
C LYS A 26 14.14 4.70 2.65
N LEU A 27 13.00 4.35 2.05
CA LEU A 27 12.36 5.12 1.00
C LEU A 27 11.07 5.71 1.54
N TRP A 28 10.65 6.84 0.98
CA TRP A 28 9.32 7.36 1.26
C TRP A 28 8.26 6.35 0.76
N PRO A 29 7.21 6.01 1.55
CA PRO A 29 6.76 6.68 2.78
C PRO A 29 7.07 5.89 4.09
N TYR A 30 8.25 5.29 4.22
CA TYR A 30 8.62 4.44 5.35
C TYR A 30 8.34 5.10 6.71
N VAL A 31 8.62 6.39 6.88
CA VAL A 31 8.41 7.08 8.17
C VAL A 31 6.98 7.61 8.29
N GLU A 32 6.39 8.03 7.18
CA GLU A 32 5.17 8.83 7.13
C GLU A 32 3.88 8.01 7.26
N VAL A 33 3.89 6.75 6.78
CA VAL A 33 2.75 5.83 6.89
C VAL A 33 2.58 5.41 8.34
N ASP A 34 1.46 5.78 8.95
CA ASP A 34 1.18 5.55 10.36
C ASP A 34 -0.28 5.16 10.61
N ARG A 35 -0.56 4.67 11.82
CA ARG A 35 -1.89 4.22 12.24
C ARG A 35 -2.94 5.33 12.10
N ASN A 36 -4.18 4.94 11.83
CA ASN A 36 -5.35 5.80 11.63
C ASN A 36 -5.30 6.74 10.40
N GLN A 37 -4.26 6.65 9.58
CA GLN A 37 -4.22 7.38 8.31
C GLN A 37 -5.07 6.68 7.24
N LEU A 38 -5.54 7.47 6.27
CA LEU A 38 -6.29 6.92 5.14
C LEU A 38 -5.33 6.48 4.04
N LEU A 39 -5.59 5.32 3.47
CA LEU A 39 -4.86 4.78 2.35
C LEU A 39 -5.83 4.48 1.20
N TYR A 40 -5.47 4.93 0.00
CA TYR A 40 -6.22 4.68 -1.22
C TYR A 40 -5.44 3.71 -2.09
N PHE A 41 -6.08 2.63 -2.52
CA PHE A 41 -5.47 1.69 -3.45
C PHE A 41 -5.72 2.13 -4.89
N TYR A 42 -4.63 2.28 -5.63
CA TYR A 42 -4.63 2.60 -7.05
C TYR A 42 -4.26 1.34 -7.85
N GLU A 43 -5.11 0.93 -8.76
CA GLU A 43 -4.81 -0.14 -9.71
C GLU A 43 -4.15 0.45 -10.95
N THR A 44 -2.92 0.04 -11.22
CA THR A 44 -2.22 0.44 -12.44
C THR A 44 -2.88 -0.09 -13.72
N PRO A 45 -3.39 -1.35 -13.77
CA PRO A 45 -4.04 -1.88 -14.97
C PRO A 45 -5.30 -1.10 -15.37
N THR A 46 -6.22 -0.90 -14.43
CA THR A 46 -7.49 -0.18 -14.65
C THR A 46 -7.35 1.33 -14.55
N GLN A 47 -6.20 1.80 -14.06
CA GLN A 47 -5.92 3.20 -13.78
C GLN A 47 -6.92 3.85 -12.82
N CYS A 48 -7.49 3.09 -11.88
CA CYS A 48 -8.52 3.53 -10.96
C CYS A 48 -8.05 3.57 -9.50
N LEU A 49 -8.58 4.50 -8.70
CA LEU A 49 -8.67 4.30 -7.26
C LEU A 49 -9.86 3.38 -6.96
N VAL A 50 -9.59 2.29 -6.25
CA VAL A 50 -10.57 1.22 -6.09
C VAL A 50 -11.01 1.01 -4.65
N TRP A 51 -10.14 1.29 -3.68
CA TRP A 51 -10.47 1.12 -2.27
C TRP A 51 -10.01 2.32 -1.46
N LYS A 52 -10.88 2.74 -0.53
CA LYS A 52 -10.52 3.63 0.57
C LYS A 52 -10.42 2.79 1.84
N THR A 53 -9.26 2.81 2.46
CA THR A 53 -8.99 2.07 3.68
C THR A 53 -8.45 2.99 4.76
N ARG A 54 -8.41 2.48 6.00
CA ARG A 54 -7.70 3.07 7.12
C ARG A 54 -6.62 2.10 7.58
N ILE A 55 -5.43 2.63 7.83
CA ILE A 55 -4.34 1.83 8.39
C ILE A 55 -4.64 1.56 9.87
N THR A 56 -4.75 0.28 10.23
CA THR A 56 -5.11 -0.15 11.59
C THR A 56 -3.90 -0.51 12.43
N GLU A 57 -2.82 -0.98 11.81
CA GLU A 57 -1.55 -1.30 12.46
C GLU A 57 -0.39 -1.01 11.50
N VAL A 58 0.78 -0.69 12.05
CA VAL A 58 2.02 -0.47 11.27
C VAL A 58 3.19 -1.04 12.04
N GLU A 59 4.05 -1.76 11.35
CA GLU A 59 5.30 -2.27 11.85
C GLU A 59 6.44 -1.90 10.90
N ARG A 60 7.57 -1.49 11.47
CA ARG A 60 8.73 -1.04 10.71
C ARG A 60 9.97 -1.64 11.32
N PHE A 61 10.73 -2.38 10.53
CA PHE A 61 11.95 -3.01 11.01
C PHE A 61 13.05 -3.02 9.95
N GLU A 62 14.28 -3.13 10.42
CA GLU A 62 15.46 -3.38 9.61
C GLU A 62 15.69 -4.90 9.56
N TYR A 63 16.21 -5.41 8.45
CA TYR A 63 16.51 -6.83 8.29
C TYR A 63 17.84 -7.03 7.58
N ASN A 64 18.66 -7.94 8.08
CA ASN A 64 19.96 -8.31 7.52
C ASN A 64 19.88 -9.54 6.61
N SER A 65 18.75 -10.25 6.63
CA SER A 65 18.51 -11.43 5.78
C SER A 65 17.03 -11.63 5.45
N LYS A 66 16.74 -12.43 4.41
CA LYS A 66 15.38 -12.85 4.09
C LYS A 66 14.71 -13.62 5.23
N SER A 67 15.49 -14.41 5.98
CA SER A 67 14.99 -15.15 7.14
C SER A 67 14.57 -14.21 8.27
N GLU A 68 15.29 -13.11 8.49
CA GLU A 68 14.89 -12.06 9.43
C GLU A 68 13.63 -11.32 8.94
N ALA A 69 13.57 -10.97 7.66
CA ALA A 69 12.38 -10.35 7.09
C ALA A 69 11.14 -11.23 7.25
N ARG A 70 11.27 -12.53 6.97
CA ARG A 70 10.21 -13.52 7.15
C ARG A 70 9.72 -13.56 8.60
N ARG A 71 10.66 -13.57 9.56
CA ARG A 71 10.35 -13.59 10.99
C ARG A 71 9.63 -12.31 11.42
N GLY A 72 10.09 -11.14 10.99
CA GLY A 72 9.45 -9.86 11.28
C GLY A 72 8.01 -9.81 10.76
N LEU A 73 7.79 -10.21 9.50
CA LEU A 73 6.46 -10.27 8.91
C LEU A 73 5.55 -11.29 9.61
N LYS A 74 6.07 -12.49 9.92
CA LYS A 74 5.31 -13.51 10.66
C LYS A 74 4.92 -13.04 12.06
N ASN A 75 5.83 -12.37 12.76
CA ASN A 75 5.54 -11.83 14.09
C ASN A 75 4.46 -10.75 14.05
N PHE A 76 4.45 -9.91 13.01
CA PHE A 76 3.48 -8.82 12.86
C PHE A 76 2.09 -9.30 12.40
N PHE A 77 2.03 -10.16 11.39
CA PHE A 77 0.76 -10.66 10.84
C PHE A 77 0.21 -11.86 11.63
N GLY A 78 1.04 -12.57 12.39
CA GLY A 78 0.64 -13.72 13.20
C GLY A 78 0.59 -15.05 12.46
N TYR A 79 0.95 -15.08 11.18
CA TYR A 79 0.96 -16.29 10.34
C TYR A 79 2.06 -16.24 9.28
N ASP A 80 2.31 -17.37 8.60
CA ASP A 80 3.24 -17.41 7.47
C ASP A 80 2.58 -16.75 6.25
N HIS A 81 3.04 -15.55 5.90
CA HIS A 81 2.62 -14.86 4.68
C HIS A 81 3.13 -15.61 3.43
N GLU A 82 2.62 -15.29 2.24
CA GLU A 82 3.12 -15.82 0.96
C GLU A 82 4.57 -15.35 0.65
N PHE A 83 5.54 -15.88 1.38
CA PHE A 83 6.97 -15.62 1.18
C PHE A 83 7.51 -16.25 -0.11
N ASP A 84 6.71 -17.11 -0.74
CA ASP A 84 6.97 -17.66 -2.08
C ASP A 84 6.52 -16.75 -3.22
N SER A 85 5.87 -15.62 -2.91
CA SER A 85 5.50 -14.64 -3.93
C SER A 85 6.72 -14.13 -4.70
N PRO A 86 6.59 -13.88 -6.02
CA PRO A 86 7.66 -13.25 -6.81
C PRO A 86 8.15 -11.94 -6.20
N TYR A 87 7.26 -11.20 -5.54
CA TYR A 87 7.60 -9.97 -4.84
C TYR A 87 8.61 -10.22 -3.71
N PHE A 88 8.32 -11.15 -2.78
CA PHE A 88 9.24 -11.45 -1.69
C PHE A 88 10.56 -12.03 -2.18
N ARG A 89 10.52 -12.92 -3.20
CA ARG A 89 11.73 -13.53 -3.78
C ARG A 89 12.66 -12.48 -4.41
N ASN A 90 12.10 -11.52 -5.14
CA ASN A 90 12.87 -10.49 -5.86
C ASN A 90 13.23 -9.27 -4.99
N ALA A 91 12.58 -9.10 -3.83
CA ALA A 91 12.91 -8.01 -2.92
C ALA A 91 14.38 -8.10 -2.42
N PRO A 92 14.99 -7.01 -1.94
CA PRO A 92 16.38 -7.00 -1.47
C PRO A 92 16.66 -8.04 -0.36
N LYS A 93 17.88 -8.60 -0.34
CA LYS A 93 18.33 -9.58 0.67
C LYS A 93 18.44 -9.00 2.09
N GLN A 94 18.75 -7.71 2.18
CA GLN A 94 18.82 -6.92 3.41
C GLN A 94 18.24 -5.52 3.15
N GLY A 95 17.77 -4.84 4.21
CA GLY A 95 17.25 -3.49 4.13
C GLY A 95 16.18 -3.20 5.18
N TYR A 96 15.08 -2.58 4.73
CA TYR A 96 14.02 -2.03 5.55
C TYR A 96 12.68 -2.56 5.11
N CYS A 97 11.83 -2.92 6.06
CA CYS A 97 10.47 -3.36 5.81
C CYS A 97 9.46 -2.42 6.48
N LEU A 98 8.48 -1.98 5.69
CA LEU A 98 7.26 -1.33 6.15
C LEU A 98 6.13 -2.35 5.99
N ALA A 99 5.56 -2.84 7.08
CA ALA A 99 4.38 -3.69 7.07
C ALA A 99 3.22 -2.94 7.72
N TYR A 100 2.02 -3.12 7.21
CA TYR A 100 0.84 -2.46 7.78
C TYR A 100 -0.41 -3.28 7.52
N LYS A 101 -1.40 -3.05 8.39
CA LYS A 101 -2.74 -3.60 8.24
C LYS A 101 -3.74 -2.52 7.85
N VAL A 102 -4.79 -2.89 7.14
CA VAL A 102 -5.83 -1.96 6.68
C VAL A 102 -7.24 -2.47 6.94
N GLU A 103 -8.15 -1.56 7.26
CA GLU A 103 -9.59 -1.81 7.23
C GLU A 103 -10.24 -1.07 6.05
N VAL A 104 -11.12 -1.74 5.31
CA VAL A 104 -11.86 -1.11 4.21
C VAL A 104 -13.05 -0.29 4.76
N LEU A 105 -13.15 0.98 4.36
CA LEU A 105 -14.13 1.93 4.90
C LEU A 105 -15.44 2.03 4.10
N GLY A 106 -15.75 1.07 3.22
CA GLY A 106 -16.99 1.10 2.43
C GLY A 106 -16.95 0.25 1.18
N LYS A 107 -17.72 0.66 0.17
CA LYS A 107 -17.80 0.00 -1.14
C LYS A 107 -16.59 0.35 -2.02
N ARG A 108 -16.33 -0.50 -3.02
CA ARG A 108 -15.35 -0.25 -4.07
C ARG A 108 -15.68 1.07 -4.78
N LEU A 109 -14.66 1.90 -5.01
CA LEU A 109 -14.83 3.27 -5.54
C LEU A 109 -14.86 3.34 -7.07
N ASN A 110 -13.99 2.59 -7.76
CA ASN A 110 -13.82 2.61 -9.23
C ASN A 110 -13.65 4.03 -9.82
N LEU A 111 -12.76 4.84 -9.25
CA LEU A 111 -12.52 6.21 -9.70
C LEU A 111 -11.35 6.27 -10.67
N GLU A 112 -11.62 6.50 -11.94
CA GLU A 112 -10.59 6.68 -12.95
C GLU A 112 -9.60 7.79 -12.59
N LYS A 113 -8.32 7.59 -12.91
CA LYS A 113 -7.30 8.62 -12.74
C LYS A 113 -7.66 9.86 -13.55
N ARG A 114 -7.18 11.00 -13.07
CA ARG A 114 -7.20 12.23 -13.85
C ARG A 114 -6.19 12.14 -15.01
N PRO A 115 -6.44 12.75 -16.18
CA PRO A 115 -5.52 12.69 -17.32
C PRO A 115 -4.08 13.12 -16.99
N ALA A 116 -3.92 14.13 -16.13
CA ALA A 116 -2.61 14.65 -15.73
C ALA A 116 -1.95 13.88 -14.56
N PHE A 117 -2.68 12.97 -13.90
CA PHE A 117 -2.12 12.21 -12.78
C PHE A 117 -1.17 11.13 -13.30
N ARG A 118 0.03 11.11 -12.73
CA ARG A 118 1.02 10.06 -12.94
C ARG A 118 1.43 9.51 -11.59
N MET A 119 1.24 8.21 -11.40
CA MET A 119 1.72 7.52 -10.21
C MET A 119 3.25 7.65 -10.14
N PRO A 120 3.83 8.07 -9.00
CA PRO A 120 5.27 8.10 -8.83
C PRO A 120 5.89 6.70 -8.98
N ARG A 121 7.17 6.64 -9.38
CA ARG A 121 7.88 5.38 -9.62
C ARG A 121 7.93 4.44 -8.42
N LEU A 122 7.86 4.99 -7.20
CA LEU A 122 7.84 4.21 -5.96
C LEU A 122 6.47 3.59 -5.67
N GLY A 123 5.44 3.91 -6.46
CA GLY A 123 4.09 3.41 -6.26
C GLY A 123 3.36 4.04 -5.08
N TRP A 124 3.83 5.18 -4.61
CA TRP A 124 3.22 5.92 -3.52
C TRP A 124 3.04 7.39 -3.92
N ASP A 125 1.98 8.02 -3.44
CA ASP A 125 1.80 9.47 -3.52
C ASP A 125 0.99 9.98 -2.32
N TRP A 126 1.24 11.22 -1.91
CA TRP A 126 0.47 11.87 -0.87
C TRP A 126 -0.80 12.45 -1.48
N ILE A 127 -1.90 12.43 -0.75
CA ILE A 127 -3.15 13.04 -1.21
C ILE A 127 -3.82 13.84 -0.10
N ASP A 128 -4.06 15.13 -0.35
CA ASP A 128 -4.95 15.94 0.49
C ASP A 128 -6.40 15.84 0.04
N GLU A 129 -7.26 16.33 0.90
CA GLU A 129 -8.68 16.44 0.64
C GLU A 129 -9.00 17.28 -0.61
N LYS A 130 -8.20 18.30 -0.94
CA LYS A 130 -8.44 19.13 -2.14
C LYS A 130 -8.19 18.36 -3.43
N ARG A 131 -7.10 17.59 -3.50
CA ARG A 131 -6.70 16.68 -4.59
C ARG A 131 -7.67 15.50 -4.68
N LEU A 132 -8.12 15.00 -3.54
CA LEU A 132 -9.09 13.92 -3.44
C LEU A 132 -10.49 14.36 -3.92
N ARG A 133 -11.04 15.48 -3.43
CA ARG A 133 -12.33 16.05 -3.89
C ARG A 133 -12.31 16.30 -5.39
N LYS A 134 -11.17 16.73 -5.90
CA LYS A 134 -10.90 16.86 -7.33
C LYS A 134 -11.09 15.50 -8.04
N TRP A 135 -10.57 14.41 -7.51
CA TRP A 135 -10.79 13.06 -8.04
C TRP A 135 -12.25 12.61 -7.99
N PHE A 136 -12.96 12.95 -6.92
CA PHE A 136 -14.37 12.62 -6.74
C PHE A 136 -15.35 13.48 -7.57
N ARG A 137 -14.98 14.66 -8.08
CA ARG A 137 -15.89 15.49 -8.90
C ARG A 137 -16.26 14.86 -10.25
N THR A 138 -15.47 13.91 -10.73
CA THR A 138 -15.77 13.08 -11.91
C THR A 138 -16.67 11.89 -11.59
N TYR A 139 -16.94 11.62 -10.31
CA TYR A 139 -17.87 10.60 -9.85
C TYR A 139 -19.28 11.22 -9.73
N ARG A 140 -20.14 10.94 -10.72
CA ARG A 140 -21.59 11.05 -10.52
C ARG A 140 -22.08 9.66 -10.10
N PRO A 141 -22.74 9.52 -8.94
CA PRO A 141 -23.38 8.26 -8.56
C PRO A 141 -24.48 7.87 -9.57
#